data_AF-A0A149QZK1-F1
#
_entry.id   AF-A0A149QZK1-F1
#
_cell.length_a   1.000
_cell.length_b   1.000
_cell.length_c   1.000
_cell.angle_alpha   90.00
_cell.angle_beta   90.00
_cell.angle_gamma   90.00
#
_symmetry.space_group_name_H-M   'P 1'
#
loop_
_entity.id
_entity.type
_entity.pdbx_description
1 polymer ?
#
loop_
_entity_poly.entity_id
_entity_poly.type
_entity_poly.pdbx_seq_one_letter_code
_entity_poly.pdbx_strand_id
1 'polypeptide(L)'
;MNELAIARALHVIGVVIWIGGVSMATTAALPALRCGVFGADRLAAFQAFERRFVWQVRGAVVLVGLSGLVMVMKMDLWARFAEPGFWWMHAMVGLWLVFAIVLFIAEPLVLHRRFNVWAKRDLDAAFAALHRAHIVLLVLGLVTVFGAVAGSHGWSPV
;
A
#
# COMPACT_ATOMS: atom_id res chain seq x y z
N MET A 1 20.20 -18.70 10.55
CA MET A 1 18.85 -18.80 11.20
C MET A 1 18.34 -17.43 11.69
N ASN A 2 19.13 -16.65 12.43
CA ASN A 2 18.66 -15.36 12.98
C ASN A 2 18.36 -14.30 11.91
N GLU A 3 19.19 -14.17 10.89
CA GLU A 3 19.01 -13.12 9.86
C GLU A 3 17.69 -13.23 9.09
N LEU A 4 17.23 -14.46 8.88
CA LEU A 4 16.02 -14.75 8.10
C LEU A 4 14.76 -14.57 8.95
N ALA A 5 14.83 -14.88 10.25
CA ALA A 5 13.81 -14.52 11.22
C ALA A 5 13.70 -12.99 11.39
N ILE A 6 14.84 -12.29 11.46
CA ILE A 6 14.89 -10.82 11.54
C ILE A 6 14.31 -10.19 10.27
N ALA A 7 14.70 -10.68 9.08
CA ALA A 7 14.11 -10.23 7.82
C ALA A 7 12.59 -10.41 7.82
N ARG A 8 12.08 -11.51 8.39
CA ARG A 8 10.64 -11.78 8.50
C ARG A 8 9.93 -10.86 9.46
N ALA A 9 10.50 -10.62 10.63
CA ALA A 9 9.97 -9.65 11.57
C ALA A 9 9.89 -8.24 10.94
N LEU A 10 10.97 -7.78 10.31
CA LEU A 10 11.01 -6.48 9.62
C LEU A 10 10.01 -6.40 8.47
N HIS A 11 9.88 -7.47 7.70
CA HIS A 11 8.92 -7.56 6.62
C HIS A 11 7.48 -7.41 7.13
N VAL A 12 7.11 -8.18 8.15
CA VAL A 12 5.75 -8.14 8.73
C VAL A 12 5.48 -6.77 9.37
N ILE A 13 6.42 -6.18 10.09
CA ILE A 13 6.28 -4.81 10.64
C ILE A 13 6.04 -3.80 9.52
N GLY A 14 6.81 -3.89 8.43
CA GLY A 14 6.61 -3.04 7.27
C GLY A 14 5.22 -3.22 6.64
N VAL A 15 4.74 -4.46 6.50
CA VAL A 15 3.39 -4.75 5.98
C VAL A 15 2.32 -4.18 6.89
N VAL A 16 2.46 -4.31 8.20
CA VAL A 16 1.50 -3.79 9.19
C VAL A 16 1.41 -2.27 9.12
N ILE A 17 2.56 -1.58 9.08
CA ILE A 17 2.59 -0.11 8.96
C ILE A 17 2.01 0.33 7.61
N TRP A 18 2.37 -0.36 6.53
CA TRP A 18 1.92 -0.02 5.19
C TRP A 18 0.41 -0.26 4.99
N ILE A 19 -0.07 -1.49 5.19
CA ILE A 19 -1.48 -1.84 5.00
C ILE A 19 -2.37 -1.21 6.07
N GLY A 20 -1.91 -1.13 7.32
CA GLY A 20 -2.62 -0.43 8.40
C GLY A 20 -2.75 1.07 8.11
N GLY A 21 -1.69 1.70 7.60
CA GLY A 21 -1.73 3.09 7.13
C GLY A 21 -2.73 3.27 5.99
N VAL A 22 -2.70 2.42 4.96
CA VAL A 22 -3.67 2.46 3.85
C VAL A 22 -5.10 2.28 4.36
N SER A 23 -5.32 1.35 5.29
CA SER A 23 -6.62 1.15 5.92
C SER A 23 -7.11 2.43 6.60
N MET A 24 -6.30 3.03 7.48
CA MET A 24 -6.64 4.27 8.18
C MET A 24 -6.90 5.43 7.20
N ALA A 25 -6.06 5.57 6.17
CA ALA A 25 -6.24 6.61 5.16
C ALA A 25 -7.59 6.45 4.43
N THR A 26 -7.94 5.22 4.09
CA THR A 26 -9.17 4.88 3.36
C THR A 26 -10.41 5.00 4.24
N THR A 27 -10.40 4.49 5.46
CA THR A 27 -11.61 4.36 6.28
C THR A 27 -11.85 5.55 7.21
N ALA A 28 -10.81 6.30 7.57
CA ALA A 28 -10.91 7.41 8.52
C ALA A 28 -10.54 8.74 7.86
N ALA A 29 -9.33 8.87 7.30
CA ALA A 29 -8.83 10.16 6.85
C ALA A 29 -9.65 10.72 5.66
N LEU A 30 -9.81 9.94 4.60
CA LEU A 30 -10.55 10.34 3.40
C LEU A 30 -12.04 10.65 3.69
N PRO A 31 -12.79 9.83 4.45
CA PRO A 31 -14.16 10.15 4.85
C PRO A 31 -14.26 11.40 5.72
N ALA A 32 -13.37 11.58 6.69
CA ALA A 32 -13.38 12.76 7.57
C ALA A 32 -13.10 14.07 6.78
N LEU A 33 -12.22 14.01 5.78
CA LEU A 33 -11.99 15.10 4.84
C LEU A 33 -13.24 15.42 4.01
N ARG A 34 -13.95 14.40 3.51
CA ARG A 34 -15.19 14.59 2.72
C ARG A 34 -16.33 15.14 3.56
N CYS A 35 -16.44 14.74 4.82
CA CYS A 35 -17.43 15.28 5.76
C CYS A 35 -17.11 16.71 6.23
N GLY A 36 -15.96 17.28 5.87
CA GLY A 36 -15.58 18.65 6.22
C GLY A 36 -15.17 18.84 7.68
N VAL A 37 -14.80 17.76 8.37
CA VAL A 37 -14.42 17.79 9.81
C VAL A 37 -13.18 18.65 10.05
N PHE A 38 -12.31 18.79 9.04
CA PHE A 38 -11.05 19.53 9.13
C PHE A 38 -11.15 21.02 8.70
N GLY A 39 -12.36 21.57 8.57
CA GLY A 39 -12.59 22.98 8.28
C GLY A 39 -12.86 23.31 6.81
N ALA A 40 -12.97 24.60 6.51
CA ALA A 40 -13.38 25.13 5.20
C ALA A 40 -12.37 24.82 4.08
N ASP A 41 -11.07 24.74 4.40
CA ASP A 41 -10.01 24.40 3.44
C ASP A 41 -9.57 22.93 3.58
N ARG A 42 -10.45 22.04 3.11
CA ARG A 42 -10.24 20.58 3.10
C ARG A 42 -8.96 20.18 2.35
N LEU A 43 -8.57 20.96 1.33
CA LEU A 43 -7.40 20.68 0.50
C LEU A 43 -6.10 20.96 1.28
N ALA A 44 -6.02 22.08 1.98
CA ALA A 44 -4.84 22.40 2.81
C ALA A 44 -4.66 21.39 3.95
N ALA A 45 -5.75 20.96 4.60
CA ALA A 45 -5.71 19.93 5.63
C ALA A 45 -5.20 18.58 5.08
N PHE A 46 -5.67 18.18 3.90
CA PHE A 46 -5.20 16.97 3.22
C PHE A 46 -3.71 17.04 2.91
N GLN A 47 -3.23 18.12 2.29
CA GLN A 47 -1.82 18.29 1.93
C GLN A 47 -0.88 18.26 3.15
N ALA A 48 -1.30 18.87 4.27
CA ALA A 48 -0.52 18.89 5.49
C ALA A 48 -0.38 17.50 6.14
N PHE A 49 -1.44 16.69 6.08
CA PHE A 49 -1.46 15.31 6.54
C PHE A 49 -0.64 14.41 5.61
N GLU A 50 -0.93 14.47 4.31
CA GLU A 50 -0.32 13.62 3.30
C GLU A 50 1.19 13.78 3.24
N ARG A 51 1.70 15.03 3.30
CA ARG A 51 3.14 15.29 3.25
C ARG A 51 3.91 14.56 4.36
N ARG A 52 3.31 14.34 5.54
CA ARG A 52 3.93 13.57 6.62
C ARG A 52 3.70 12.08 6.45
N PHE A 53 2.47 11.72 6.09
CA PHE A 53 2.05 10.33 5.93
C PHE A 53 2.83 9.62 4.83
N VAL A 54 3.10 10.29 3.71
CA VAL A 54 3.76 9.68 2.55
C VAL A 54 5.19 9.22 2.84
N TRP A 55 5.93 9.93 3.70
CA TRP A 55 7.26 9.49 4.11
C TRP A 55 7.22 8.20 4.92
N GLN A 56 6.21 8.03 5.78
CA GLN A 56 6.01 6.80 6.55
C GLN A 56 5.67 5.64 5.62
N VAL A 57 4.75 5.85 4.68
CA VAL A 57 4.33 4.81 3.72
C VAL A 57 5.47 4.44 2.77
N ARG A 58 6.23 5.41 2.24
CA ARG A 58 7.42 5.15 1.41
C ARG A 58 8.46 4.32 2.14
N GLY A 59 8.77 4.69 3.39
CA GLY A 59 9.70 3.93 4.23
C GLY A 59 9.23 2.49 4.44
N ALA A 60 7.94 2.31 4.74
CA ALA A 60 7.35 0.98 4.92
C ALA A 60 7.37 0.14 3.63
N VAL A 61 6.98 0.70 2.47
CA VAL A 61 7.00 0.00 1.17
C VAL A 61 8.41 -0.43 0.80
N VAL A 62 9.41 0.43 0.98
CA VAL A 62 10.82 0.08 0.73
C VAL A 62 11.29 -1.01 1.67
N LEU A 63 10.96 -0.92 2.97
CA LEU A 63 11.31 -1.93 3.96
C LEU A 63 10.71 -3.30 3.60
N VAL A 64 9.44 -3.35 3.22
CA VAL A 64 8.74 -4.58 2.77
C VAL A 64 9.38 -5.14 1.51
N GLY A 65 9.67 -4.29 0.52
CA GLY A 65 10.30 -4.71 -0.73
C GLY A 65 11.69 -5.31 -0.51
N LEU A 66 12.55 -4.60 0.23
CA LEU A 66 13.92 -5.05 0.51
C LEU A 66 13.94 -6.34 1.33
N SER A 67 13.16 -6.40 2.40
CA SER A 67 13.08 -7.60 3.24
C SER A 67 12.49 -8.80 2.48
N GLY A 68 11.49 -8.58 1.62
CA GLY A 68 10.91 -9.62 0.77
C GLY A 68 11.90 -10.15 -0.27
N LEU A 69 12.62 -9.26 -0.96
CA LEU A 69 13.69 -9.62 -1.90
C LEU A 69 14.79 -10.44 -1.23
N VAL A 70 15.25 -10.02 -0.05
CA VAL A 70 16.25 -10.77 0.73
C VAL A 70 15.75 -12.17 1.06
N MET A 71 14.48 -12.35 1.43
CA MET A 71 13.94 -13.68 1.67
C MET A 71 13.87 -14.54 0.41
N VAL A 72 13.39 -13.98 -0.70
CA VAL A 72 13.28 -14.70 -1.97
C VAL A 72 14.66 -15.20 -2.41
N MET A 73 15.68 -14.34 -2.32
CA MET A 73 17.07 -14.72 -2.64
C MET A 73 17.64 -15.75 -1.66
N LYS A 74 17.45 -15.58 -0.34
CA LYS A 74 18.04 -16.48 0.66
C LYS A 74 17.36 -17.84 0.76
N MET A 75 16.08 -17.93 0.44
CA MET A 75 15.31 -19.17 0.48
C MET A 75 15.22 -19.86 -0.90
N ASP A 76 15.86 -19.29 -1.93
CA ASP A 76 15.78 -19.75 -3.32
C ASP A 76 14.34 -19.99 -3.80
N LEU A 77 13.44 -19.06 -3.47
CA LEU A 77 12.01 -19.19 -3.76
C LEU A 77 11.66 -18.83 -5.21
N TRP A 78 12.66 -18.59 -6.05
CA TRP A 78 12.48 -18.22 -7.46
C TRP A 78 11.68 -19.27 -8.23
N ALA A 79 11.89 -20.55 -7.94
CA ALA A 79 11.13 -21.63 -8.57
C ALA A 79 9.62 -21.56 -8.29
N ARG A 80 9.21 -21.07 -7.10
CA ARG A 80 7.79 -20.97 -6.72
C ARG A 80 7.03 -19.91 -7.51
N PHE A 81 7.71 -18.92 -8.08
CA PHE A 81 7.11 -17.96 -9.00
C PHE A 81 6.78 -18.58 -10.37
N ALA A 82 7.26 -19.78 -10.69
CA ALA A 82 6.86 -20.49 -11.90
C ALA A 82 5.58 -21.33 -11.69
N GLU A 83 5.17 -21.53 -10.43
CA GLU A 83 4.09 -22.42 -10.07
C GLU A 83 2.78 -21.64 -9.80
N PRO A 84 1.68 -21.93 -10.52
CA PRO A 84 0.39 -21.24 -10.35
C PRO A 84 -0.21 -21.34 -8.93
N GLY A 85 0.16 -22.38 -8.18
CA GLY A 85 -0.29 -22.59 -6.79
C GLY A 85 0.18 -21.49 -5.82
N PHE A 86 1.23 -20.74 -6.17
CA PHE A 86 1.76 -19.62 -5.37
C PHE A 86 1.31 -18.25 -5.89
N TRP A 87 0.09 -18.15 -6.44
CA TRP A 87 -0.51 -16.89 -6.92
C TRP A 87 -0.41 -15.73 -5.91
N TRP A 88 -0.42 -16.02 -4.61
CA TRP A 88 -0.27 -15.03 -3.55
C TRP A 88 1.11 -14.35 -3.56
N MET A 89 2.18 -15.05 -3.98
CA MET A 89 3.51 -14.43 -4.16
C MET A 89 3.52 -13.43 -5.32
N HIS A 90 2.83 -13.76 -6.42
CA HIS A 90 2.63 -12.84 -7.53
C HIS A 90 1.79 -11.63 -7.14
N ALA A 91 0.71 -11.84 -6.40
CA ALA A 91 -0.13 -10.78 -5.88
C ALA A 91 0.66 -9.84 -4.94
N MET A 92 1.53 -10.39 -4.10
CA MET A 92 2.37 -9.63 -3.18
C MET A 92 3.34 -8.71 -3.92
N VAL A 93 4.08 -9.24 -4.90
CA VAL A 93 5.01 -8.45 -5.72
C VAL A 93 4.27 -7.46 -6.62
N GLY A 94 3.16 -7.88 -7.22
CA GLY A 94 2.33 -7.03 -8.08
C GLY A 94 1.74 -5.84 -7.34
N LEU A 95 1.14 -6.07 -6.17
CA LEU A 95 0.59 -5.02 -5.33
C LEU A 95 1.69 -4.09 -4.81
N TRP A 96 2.82 -4.66 -4.39
CA TRP A 96 3.99 -3.87 -3.99
C TRP A 96 4.49 -2.98 -5.12
N LEU A 97 4.58 -3.50 -6.35
CA LEU A 97 5.02 -2.73 -7.51
C LEU A 97 4.04 -1.60 -7.85
N VAL A 98 2.73 -1.87 -7.79
CA VAL A 98 1.69 -0.85 -7.97
C VAL A 98 1.87 0.28 -6.96
N PHE A 99 2.05 -0.03 -5.68
CA PHE A 99 2.26 0.99 -4.66
C PHE A 99 3.61 1.71 -4.81
N ALA A 100 4.68 1.02 -5.17
CA ALA A 100 5.96 1.63 -5.45
C ALA A 100 5.84 2.64 -6.61
N ILE A 101 5.19 2.27 -7.71
CA ILE A 101 4.93 3.18 -8.83
C ILE A 101 4.06 4.36 -8.38
N VAL A 102 2.98 4.11 -7.64
CA VAL A 102 2.08 5.18 -7.20
C VAL A 102 2.79 6.16 -6.26
N LEU A 103 3.58 5.69 -5.29
CA LEU A 103 4.22 6.56 -4.29
C LEU A 103 5.49 7.23 -4.79
N PHE A 104 6.25 6.60 -5.68
CA PHE A 104 7.53 7.16 -6.16
C PHE A 104 7.41 7.85 -7.51
N ILE A 105 6.38 7.55 -8.31
CA ILE A 105 6.18 8.14 -9.64
C ILE A 105 4.90 8.99 -9.64
N ALA A 106 3.74 8.40 -9.30
CA ALA A 106 2.47 9.10 -9.46
C ALA A 106 2.30 10.25 -8.45
N GLU A 107 2.65 10.07 -7.19
CA GLU A 107 2.57 11.12 -6.16
C GLU A 107 3.42 12.37 -6.52
N PRO A 108 4.73 12.27 -6.82
CA PRO A 108 5.53 13.45 -7.16
C PRO A 108 5.12 14.11 -8.50
N LEU A 109 4.66 13.35 -9.49
CA LEU A 109 4.30 13.88 -10.82
C LEU A 109 2.86 14.40 -10.91
N VAL A 110 1.90 13.71 -10.31
CA VAL A 110 0.46 13.95 -10.50
C VAL A 110 -0.12 14.77 -9.36
N LEU A 111 0.30 14.51 -8.13
CA LEU A 111 -0.38 15.09 -6.99
C LEU A 111 -0.04 16.58 -6.77
N HIS A 112 1.22 16.96 -6.99
CA HIS A 112 1.61 18.36 -6.81
C HIS A 112 1.12 19.29 -7.93
N ARG A 113 1.05 18.82 -9.19
CA ARG A 113 0.68 19.66 -10.34
C ARG A 113 -0.75 19.48 -10.83
N ARG A 114 -1.25 18.25 -10.96
CA ARG A 114 -2.57 18.00 -11.56
C ARG A 114 -3.69 17.99 -10.53
N PHE A 115 -3.45 17.50 -9.31
CA PHE A 115 -4.47 17.51 -8.25
C PHE A 115 -4.88 18.94 -7.89
N ASN A 116 -3.95 19.90 -7.82
CA ASN A 116 -4.30 21.31 -7.60
C ASN A 116 -5.16 21.93 -8.72
N VAL A 117 -5.03 21.47 -9.96
CA VAL A 117 -5.85 21.97 -11.09
C VAL A 117 -7.22 21.28 -11.13
N TRP A 118 -7.26 19.98 -10.82
CA TRP A 118 -8.50 19.20 -10.78
C TRP A 118 -9.34 19.53 -9.54
N ALA A 119 -8.72 19.65 -8.37
CA ALA A 119 -9.34 20.08 -7.12
C ALA A 119 -9.93 21.50 -7.21
N LYS A 120 -9.36 22.37 -8.04
CA LYS A 120 -9.92 23.69 -8.34
C LYS A 120 -11.14 23.66 -9.25
N ARG A 121 -11.34 22.58 -10.03
CA ARG A 121 -12.51 22.39 -10.89
C ARG A 121 -13.63 21.63 -10.18
N ASP A 122 -13.30 20.50 -9.56
CA ASP A 122 -14.24 19.65 -8.83
C ASP A 122 -13.51 18.85 -7.75
N LEU A 123 -13.52 19.41 -6.53
CA LEU A 123 -12.86 18.83 -5.36
C LEU A 123 -13.50 17.49 -4.95
N ASP A 124 -14.83 17.39 -5.05
CA ASP A 124 -15.59 16.23 -4.58
C ASP A 124 -15.41 15.02 -5.51
N ALA A 125 -15.38 15.22 -6.83
CA ALA A 125 -15.10 14.17 -7.79
C ALA A 125 -13.66 13.62 -7.65
N ALA A 126 -12.68 14.51 -7.43
CA ALA A 126 -11.28 14.13 -7.22
C ALA A 126 -11.10 13.27 -5.96
N PHE A 127 -11.68 13.70 -4.83
CA PHE A 127 -11.64 12.89 -3.60
C PHE A 127 -12.43 11.58 -3.72
N ALA A 128 -13.54 11.55 -4.45
CA ALA A 128 -14.29 10.32 -4.68
C ALA A 128 -13.50 9.30 -5.52
N ALA A 129 -12.78 9.75 -6.55
CA ALA A 129 -11.91 8.89 -7.35
C ALA A 129 -10.73 8.35 -6.51
N LEU A 130 -10.06 9.22 -5.75
CA LEU A 130 -8.96 8.84 -4.86
C LEU A 130 -9.41 7.82 -3.81
N HIS A 131 -10.57 8.04 -3.20
CA HIS A 131 -11.13 7.13 -2.21
C HIS A 131 -11.48 5.77 -2.81
N ARG A 132 -12.10 5.73 -3.99
CA ARG A 132 -12.39 4.45 -4.68
C ARG A 132 -11.12 3.68 -5.02
N ALA A 133 -10.09 4.36 -5.51
CA ALA A 133 -8.80 3.72 -5.79
C ALA A 133 -8.18 3.12 -4.53
N HIS A 134 -8.23 3.85 -3.40
CA HIS A 134 -7.74 3.38 -2.11
C HIS A 134 -8.54 2.18 -1.58
N ILE A 135 -9.87 2.17 -1.71
CA ILE A 135 -10.70 1.02 -1.34
C ILE A 135 -10.29 -0.22 -2.15
N VAL A 136 -10.15 -0.09 -3.47
CA VAL A 136 -9.76 -1.22 -4.33
C VAL A 136 -8.38 -1.74 -3.92
N LEU A 137 -7.41 -0.86 -3.69
CA LEU A 137 -6.07 -1.24 -3.25
C LEU A 137 -6.07 -1.89 -1.85
N LEU A 138 -6.89 -1.39 -0.93
CA LEU A 138 -7.04 -1.96 0.40
C LEU A 138 -7.63 -3.37 0.33
N VAL A 139 -8.69 -3.57 -0.43
CA VAL A 139 -9.32 -4.90 -0.61
C VAL A 139 -8.32 -5.87 -1.24
N LEU A 140 -7.61 -5.46 -2.29
CA LEU A 140 -6.55 -6.29 -2.90
C LEU A 140 -5.44 -6.61 -1.90
N GLY A 141 -5.05 -5.64 -1.06
CA GLY A 141 -4.08 -5.82 0.02
C GLY A 141 -4.53 -6.84 1.05
N LEU A 142 -5.77 -6.74 1.53
CA LEU A 142 -6.35 -7.69 2.48
C LEU A 142 -6.44 -9.10 1.89
N VAL A 143 -6.88 -9.23 0.64
CA VAL A 143 -6.92 -10.53 -0.07
C VAL A 143 -5.51 -11.11 -0.20
N THR A 144 -4.51 -10.29 -0.50
CA THR A 144 -3.11 -10.73 -0.62
C THR A 144 -2.56 -11.18 0.73
N VAL A 145 -2.83 -10.43 1.81
CA VAL A 145 -2.43 -10.82 3.18
C VAL A 145 -3.11 -12.12 3.59
N PHE A 146 -4.41 -12.26 3.33
CA PHE A 146 -5.16 -13.48 3.59
C PHE A 146 -4.57 -14.67 2.82
N GLY A 147 -4.33 -14.51 1.52
CA GLY A 147 -3.73 -15.55 0.68
C GLY A 147 -2.32 -15.94 1.13
N ALA A 148 -1.50 -14.97 1.55
CA ALA A 148 -0.16 -15.23 2.06
C ALA A 148 -0.20 -16.00 3.40
N VAL A 149 -1.09 -15.63 4.33
CA VAL A 149 -1.25 -16.33 5.61
C VAL A 149 -1.80 -17.75 5.38
N ALA A 150 -2.90 -17.88 4.62
CA ALA A 150 -3.51 -19.17 4.32
C ALA A 150 -2.53 -20.10 3.58
N GLY A 151 -1.87 -19.60 2.54
CA GLY A 151 -0.86 -20.35 1.78
C GLY A 151 0.35 -20.76 2.62
N SER A 152 0.78 -19.93 3.57
CA SER A 152 1.91 -20.26 4.46
C SER A 152 1.58 -21.34 5.50
N HIS A 153 0.31 -21.51 5.84
CA HIS A 153 -0.18 -22.51 6.78
C HIS A 153 -0.70 -23.79 6.10
N GLY A 154 -0.52 -23.93 4.78
CA GLY A 154 -0.95 -25.11 4.03
C GLY A 154 -2.43 -25.12 3.64
N TRP A 155 -3.14 -24.01 3.84
CA TRP A 155 -4.44 -23.78 3.21
C TRP A 155 -4.20 -23.31 1.76
N SER A 156 -3.89 -24.26 0.89
CA SER A 156 -4.09 -24.06 -0.55
C SER A 156 -5.42 -24.71 -0.92
N PRO A 157 -6.39 -23.97 -1.52
CA PRO A 157 -7.49 -24.61 -2.24
C PRO A 157 -6.88 -25.18 -3.52
N VAL A 158 -6.26 -26.36 -3.39
CA VAL A 158 -5.88 -27.25 -4.49
C VAL A 158 -6.30 -28.65 -4.06
#